data_AF-A0A2S0WHL5-F1
#
_entry.id   AF-A0A2S0WHL5-F1
#
_cell.length_a   1.000
_cell.length_b   1.000
_cell.length_c   1.000
_cell.angle_alpha   90.00
_cell.angle_beta   90.00
_cell.angle_gamma   90.00
#
_symmetry.space_group_name_H-M   'P 1'
#
loop_
_entity.id
_entity.type
_entity.pdbx_description
1 polymer ?
#
loop_
_entity_poly.entity_id
_entity_poly.type
_entity_poly.pdbx_seq_one_letter_code
_entity_poly.pdbx_strand_id
1 'polypeptide(L)'
;MTWQVGPDGAVKAFEQTSCDQEHRFEVSTREDLAAFPTSEFGEDAAMPSQTRQAQLREELCGAATVNYLSGVFDPNGRYSIASILPPAEAWARGDRTMLCGLQVTDSTGTPVLTTGRVAEQDQARVLDLGQCASTDAANTLSVVDCAQPHHLEVTSIVPLAEVFPDHTPSVEEQDKHLGDVCTTAAHDYLGGEENLYQIALQPFWTTHSPAAWEGGSKSVNCALVYANNGQFASLTGSAKDGRGGLRIDGNPPPERPERRPLRESASAPAPAPAPAPAPAQ
;
A
#
# COMPACT_ATOMS: atom_id res chain seq x y z
N MET A 1 -19.68 -2.30 10.14
CA MET A 1 -20.29 -1.00 10.46
C MET A 1 -19.93 -0.01 9.37
N THR A 2 -20.89 0.82 9.01
CA THR A 2 -20.70 1.90 8.03
C THR A 2 -21.34 3.19 8.51
N TRP A 3 -20.90 4.30 7.95
CA TRP A 3 -21.41 5.65 8.26
C TRP A 3 -21.00 6.66 7.19
N GLN A 4 -21.66 7.81 7.21
CA GLN A 4 -21.34 8.98 6.41
C GLN A 4 -20.43 9.92 7.19
N VAL A 5 -19.46 10.53 6.51
CA VAL A 5 -18.56 11.56 7.06
C VAL A 5 -18.87 12.87 6.34
N GLY A 6 -19.30 13.89 7.08
CA GLY A 6 -19.58 15.22 6.58
C GLY A 6 -18.30 16.01 6.25
N PRO A 7 -18.40 17.16 5.54
CA PRO A 7 -17.25 18.01 5.20
C PRO A 7 -16.48 18.55 6.42
N ASP A 8 -17.15 18.63 7.57
CA ASP A 8 -16.61 19.03 8.88
C ASP A 8 -16.10 17.85 9.71
N GLY A 9 -16.08 16.63 9.14
CA GLY A 9 -15.74 15.40 9.83
C GLY A 9 -16.88 14.81 10.66
N ALA A 10 -18.08 15.40 10.65
CA ALA A 10 -19.20 14.90 11.45
C ALA A 10 -19.68 13.54 10.94
N VAL A 11 -19.80 12.57 11.84
CA VAL A 11 -20.30 11.23 11.54
C VAL A 11 -21.83 11.19 11.63
N LYS A 12 -22.50 10.62 10.61
CA LYS A 12 -23.95 10.43 10.56
C LYS A 12 -24.31 9.05 9.98
N ALA A 13 -25.57 8.64 10.16
CA ALA A 13 -26.10 7.38 9.63
C ALA A 13 -25.22 6.16 10.00
N PHE A 14 -24.84 6.07 11.27
CA PHE A 14 -24.07 4.94 11.78
C PHE A 14 -24.95 3.70 11.84
N GLU A 15 -24.60 2.68 11.06
CA GLU A 15 -25.40 1.47 10.94
C GLU A 15 -24.56 0.21 10.73
N GLN A 16 -25.21 -0.93 10.93
CA GLN A 16 -24.63 -2.22 10.60
C GLN A 16 -24.92 -2.53 9.13
N THR A 17 -23.87 -3.00 8.45
CA THR A 17 -23.97 -3.58 7.11
C THR A 17 -23.13 -4.84 7.07
N SER A 18 -23.34 -5.67 6.05
CA SER A 18 -22.56 -6.89 5.81
C SER A 18 -21.19 -6.54 5.20
N CYS A 19 -20.17 -7.36 5.45
CA CYS A 19 -18.82 -7.11 4.94
C CYS A 19 -18.73 -7.20 3.41
N ASP A 20 -19.67 -7.88 2.74
CA ASP A 20 -19.77 -7.92 1.28
C ASP A 20 -20.29 -6.61 0.66
N GLN A 21 -20.76 -5.66 1.49
CA GLN A 21 -21.10 -4.30 1.10
C GLN A 21 -20.04 -3.32 1.59
N GLU A 22 -20.07 -2.10 1.06
CA GLU A 22 -19.17 -1.05 1.50
C GLU A 22 -19.34 -0.72 2.99
N HIS A 23 -18.24 -0.79 3.73
CA HIS A 23 -18.21 -0.52 5.16
C HIS A 23 -16.86 0.09 5.57
N ARG A 24 -16.85 0.78 6.71
CA ARG A 24 -15.64 1.46 7.22
C ARG A 24 -14.97 0.74 8.38
N PHE A 25 -15.68 -0.20 9.01
CA PHE A 25 -15.20 -0.92 10.19
C PHE A 25 -15.77 -2.32 10.25
N GLU A 26 -14.92 -3.34 10.34
CA GLU A 26 -15.31 -4.72 10.57
C GLU A 26 -15.21 -5.04 12.07
N VAL A 27 -16.32 -5.42 12.70
CA VAL A 27 -16.36 -5.71 14.14
C VAL A 27 -15.80 -7.12 14.38
N SER A 28 -14.71 -7.23 15.13
CA SER A 28 -14.11 -8.50 15.53
C SER A 28 -14.71 -9.02 16.84
N THR A 29 -14.88 -8.15 17.83
CA THR A 29 -15.45 -8.47 19.14
C THR A 29 -16.21 -7.28 19.73
N ARG A 30 -17.07 -7.57 20.71
CA ARG A 30 -17.80 -6.58 21.51
C ARG A 30 -17.39 -6.78 22.96
N GLU A 31 -16.72 -5.78 23.50
CA GLU A 31 -16.27 -5.77 24.89
C GLU A 31 -17.31 -5.07 25.75
N ASP A 32 -17.73 -5.72 26.83
CA ASP A 32 -18.60 -5.11 27.84
C ASP A 32 -17.73 -4.44 28.91
N LEU A 33 -17.60 -3.11 28.85
CA LEU A 33 -16.80 -2.39 29.84
C LEU A 33 -17.43 -2.43 31.24
N ALA A 34 -18.73 -2.73 31.39
CA ALA A 34 -19.37 -2.89 32.69
C ALA A 34 -18.96 -4.18 33.40
N ALA A 35 -18.41 -5.16 32.67
CA ALA A 35 -17.93 -6.42 33.26
C ALA A 35 -16.64 -6.26 34.08
N PHE A 36 -15.93 -5.14 33.91
CA PHE A 36 -14.73 -4.83 34.70
C PHE A 36 -15.14 -4.20 36.03
N PRO A 37 -14.77 -4.78 37.19
CA PRO A 37 -15.23 -4.33 38.51
C PRO A 37 -14.50 -3.06 38.96
N THR A 38 -14.64 -1.96 38.23
CA THR A 38 -14.05 -0.66 38.52
C THR A 38 -15.11 0.43 38.47
N SER A 39 -14.91 1.51 39.22
CA SER A 39 -15.77 2.69 39.11
C SER A 39 -15.58 3.46 37.80
N GLU A 40 -14.58 3.09 36.99
CA GLU A 40 -14.24 3.75 35.72
C GLU A 40 -15.38 3.68 34.71
N PHE A 41 -16.16 2.60 34.71
CA PHE A 41 -17.26 2.37 33.76
C PHE A 41 -18.63 2.23 34.43
N GLY A 42 -18.76 2.68 35.68
CA GLY A 42 -20.01 2.66 36.44
C GLY A 42 -21.14 3.45 35.77
N GLU A 43 -22.36 3.34 36.30
CA GLU A 43 -23.58 3.92 35.71
C GLU A 43 -23.46 5.43 35.44
N ASP A 44 -22.89 6.19 36.37
CA ASP A 44 -22.69 7.64 36.28
C ASP A 44 -21.32 8.06 35.71
N ALA A 45 -20.50 7.10 35.26
CA ALA A 45 -19.16 7.40 34.78
C ALA A 45 -19.19 8.25 33.50
N ALA A 46 -18.28 9.21 33.39
CA ALA A 46 -18.06 9.94 32.16
C ALA A 46 -17.49 9.03 31.06
N MET A 47 -17.75 9.37 29.80
CA MET A 47 -17.14 8.67 28.68
C MET A 47 -15.60 8.80 28.73
N PRO A 48 -14.85 7.74 28.42
CA PRO A 48 -13.40 7.79 28.31
C PRO A 48 -12.93 8.91 27.37
N SER A 49 -11.83 9.55 27.74
CA SER A 49 -11.12 10.43 26.81
C SER A 49 -10.57 9.63 25.62
N GLN A 50 -10.23 10.31 24.52
CA GLN A 50 -9.59 9.66 23.36
C GLN A 50 -8.31 8.90 23.75
N THR A 51 -7.50 9.47 24.65
CA THR A 51 -6.30 8.81 25.17
C THR A 51 -6.64 7.54 25.95
N ARG A 52 -7.69 7.56 26.78
CA ARG A 52 -8.09 6.37 27.53
C ARG A 52 -8.71 5.31 26.61
N GLN A 53 -9.52 5.72 25.63
CA GLN A 53 -10.03 4.81 24.60
C GLN A 53 -8.89 4.13 23.83
N ALA A 54 -7.81 4.84 23.52
CA ALA A 54 -6.63 4.25 22.89
C ALA A 54 -5.97 3.19 23.80
N GLN A 55 -5.84 3.45 25.11
CA GLN A 55 -5.32 2.46 26.04
C GLN A 55 -6.23 1.22 26.14
N LEU A 56 -7.55 1.42 26.25
CA LEU A 56 -8.52 0.32 26.27
C LEU A 56 -8.46 -0.53 25.00
N ARG A 57 -8.20 0.08 23.85
CA ARG A 57 -7.98 -0.65 22.61
C ARG A 57 -6.76 -1.56 22.70
N GLU A 58 -5.63 -1.08 23.20
CA GLU A 58 -4.43 -1.92 23.37
C GLU A 58 -4.66 -3.03 24.42
N GLU A 59 -5.36 -2.70 25.51
CA GLU A 59 -5.65 -3.63 26.61
C GLU A 59 -6.64 -4.74 26.21
N LEU A 60 -7.68 -4.40 25.44
CA LEU A 60 -8.84 -5.27 25.22
C LEU A 60 -8.99 -5.74 23.76
N CYS A 61 -8.68 -4.90 22.78
CA CYS A 61 -8.98 -5.20 21.38
C CYS A 61 -7.88 -5.99 20.67
N GLY A 62 -6.61 -5.78 21.03
CA GLY A 62 -5.46 -6.31 20.30
C GLY A 62 -5.50 -7.83 20.11
N ALA A 63 -5.38 -8.57 21.21
CA ALA A 63 -5.38 -10.03 21.18
C ALA A 63 -6.69 -10.63 20.64
N ALA A 64 -7.83 -10.05 21.01
CA ALA A 64 -9.14 -10.54 20.56
C ALA A 64 -9.32 -10.39 19.04
N THR A 65 -8.84 -9.28 18.46
CA THR A 65 -8.93 -9.03 17.02
C THR A 65 -7.96 -9.90 16.23
N VAL A 66 -6.75 -10.13 16.73
CA VAL A 66 -5.80 -11.08 16.11
C VAL A 66 -6.35 -12.51 16.16
N ASN A 67 -7.00 -12.91 17.26
CA ASN A 67 -7.68 -14.20 17.35
C ASN A 67 -8.84 -14.33 16.34
N TYR A 68 -9.61 -13.25 16.14
CA TYR A 68 -10.65 -13.21 15.11
C TYR A 68 -10.08 -13.45 13.69
N LEU A 69 -8.89 -12.92 13.41
CA LEU A 69 -8.16 -13.18 12.16
C LEU A 69 -7.37 -14.49 12.15
N SER A 70 -7.59 -15.37 13.14
CA SER A 70 -6.86 -16.64 13.29
C SER A 70 -5.34 -16.48 13.31
N GLY A 71 -4.83 -15.38 13.86
CA GLY A 71 -3.40 -15.06 13.93
C GLY A 71 -2.81 -14.38 12.70
N VAL A 72 -3.59 -14.22 11.61
CA VAL A 72 -3.13 -13.59 10.36
C VAL A 72 -3.37 -12.08 10.42
N PHE A 73 -2.38 -11.34 10.91
CA PHE A 73 -2.43 -9.89 10.98
C PHE A 73 -1.05 -9.28 10.78
N ASP A 74 -0.92 -8.40 9.78
CA ASP A 74 0.29 -7.59 9.59
C ASP A 74 0.12 -6.24 10.30
N PRO A 75 0.85 -5.97 11.39
CA PRO A 75 0.75 -4.70 12.10
C PRO A 75 1.23 -3.49 11.28
N ASN A 76 1.96 -3.72 10.19
CA ASN A 76 2.40 -2.66 9.26
C ASN A 76 1.56 -2.64 7.96
N GLY A 77 0.51 -3.45 7.90
CA GLY A 77 -0.39 -3.57 6.76
C GLY A 77 -1.33 -2.37 6.57
N ARG A 78 -2.32 -2.55 5.70
CA ARG A 78 -3.35 -1.54 5.44
C ARG A 78 -4.42 -1.45 6.54
N TYR A 79 -4.67 -2.56 7.24
CA TYR A 79 -5.67 -2.62 8.31
C TYR A 79 -5.04 -2.28 9.66
N SER A 80 -5.77 -1.52 10.45
CA SER A 80 -5.42 -1.20 11.83
C SER A 80 -6.50 -1.71 12.78
N ILE A 81 -6.09 -2.16 13.97
CA ILE A 81 -7.02 -2.45 15.05
C ILE A 81 -7.52 -1.12 15.59
N ALA A 82 -8.83 -0.97 15.71
CA ALA A 82 -9.50 0.23 16.19
C ALA A 82 -10.61 -0.13 17.19
N SER A 83 -11.05 0.86 17.95
CA SER A 83 -12.16 0.73 18.88
C SER A 83 -13.21 1.82 18.68
N ILE A 84 -14.48 1.49 18.86
CA ILE A 84 -15.60 2.43 18.83
C ILE A 84 -16.35 2.32 20.16
N LEU A 85 -16.44 3.44 20.88
CA LEU A 85 -17.29 3.55 22.06
C LEU A 85 -18.75 3.87 21.64
N PRO A 86 -19.73 3.57 22.50
CA PRO A 86 -21.11 3.98 22.27
C PRO A 86 -21.19 5.51 22.10
N PRO A 87 -22.15 6.03 21.31
CA PRO A 87 -22.39 7.46 21.27
C PRO A 87 -22.79 8.00 22.65
N ALA A 88 -22.51 9.29 22.91
CA ALA A 88 -22.68 9.90 24.23
C ALA A 88 -24.08 9.69 24.84
N GLU A 89 -25.13 9.73 24.03
CA GLU A 89 -26.49 9.48 24.49
C GLU A 89 -26.73 8.03 24.93
N ALA A 90 -26.12 7.05 24.24
CA ALA A 90 -26.20 5.64 24.63
C ALA A 90 -25.38 5.39 25.90
N TRP A 91 -24.19 5.98 25.98
CA TRP A 91 -23.37 5.95 27.19
C TRP A 91 -24.12 6.51 28.40
N ALA A 92 -24.78 7.67 28.25
CA ALA A 92 -25.58 8.27 29.33
C ALA A 92 -26.78 7.40 29.78
N ARG A 93 -27.21 6.44 28.95
CA ARG A 93 -28.25 5.45 29.28
C ARG A 93 -27.68 4.12 29.81
N GLY A 94 -26.38 4.07 30.08
CA GLY A 94 -25.71 2.89 30.65
C GLY A 94 -25.10 1.95 29.61
N ASP A 95 -25.08 2.27 28.32
CA ASP A 95 -24.36 1.45 27.34
C ASP A 95 -22.85 1.55 27.60
N ARG A 96 -22.20 0.41 27.76
CA ARG A 96 -20.76 0.27 28.01
C ARG A 96 -20.09 -0.64 26.98
N THR A 97 -20.77 -0.87 25.85
CA THR A 97 -20.27 -1.74 24.78
C THR A 97 -19.17 -1.04 23.98
N MET A 98 -17.93 -1.48 24.11
CA MET A 98 -16.86 -1.07 23.21
C MET A 98 -16.78 -2.06 22.05
N LEU A 99 -16.94 -1.58 20.82
CA LEU A 99 -16.66 -2.38 19.63
C LEU A 99 -15.16 -2.39 19.39
N CYS A 100 -14.58 -3.57 19.24
CA CYS A 100 -13.23 -3.76 18.72
C CYS A 100 -13.33 -4.27 17.28
N GLY A 101 -12.36 -3.92 16.46
CA GLY A 101 -12.42 -4.30 15.05
C GLY A 101 -11.29 -3.72 14.23
N LEU A 102 -11.47 -3.82 12.92
CA LEU A 102 -10.47 -3.46 11.92
C LEU A 102 -11.02 -2.36 11.02
N GLN A 103 -10.13 -1.46 10.62
CA GLN A 103 -10.42 -0.40 9.66
C GLN A 103 -9.19 -0.09 8.81
N VAL A 104 -9.43 0.48 7.63
CA VAL A 104 -8.41 1.16 6.83
C VAL A 104 -8.64 2.66 6.99
N THR A 105 -7.57 3.43 7.16
CA THR A 105 -7.64 4.89 7.21
C THR A 105 -6.86 5.52 6.06
N ASP A 106 -7.29 6.70 5.64
CA ASP A 106 -6.49 7.56 4.78
C ASP A 106 -5.33 8.21 5.55
N SER A 107 -4.58 9.08 4.87
CA SER A 107 -3.43 9.81 5.43
C SER A 107 -3.80 10.78 6.56
N THR A 108 -5.09 11.11 6.73
CA THR A 108 -5.59 11.97 7.82
C THR A 108 -6.05 11.15 9.03
N GLY A 109 -6.01 9.82 8.95
CA GLY A 109 -6.54 8.92 9.96
C GLY A 109 -8.06 8.73 9.86
N THR A 110 -8.70 9.21 8.78
CA THR A 110 -10.14 9.05 8.58
C THR A 110 -10.42 7.65 8.03
N PRO A 111 -11.33 6.87 8.65
CA PRO A 111 -11.68 5.54 8.14
C PRO A 111 -12.30 5.62 6.75
N VAL A 112 -11.77 4.87 5.79
CA VAL A 112 -12.25 4.83 4.40
C VAL A 112 -13.20 3.66 4.16
N LEU A 113 -13.94 3.70 3.04
CA LEU A 113 -14.79 2.57 2.66
C LEU A 113 -13.92 1.41 2.17
N THR A 114 -14.33 0.21 2.57
CA THR A 114 -13.74 -1.08 2.19
C THR A 114 -14.87 -2.06 1.88
N THR A 115 -14.57 -3.11 1.13
CA THR A 115 -15.51 -4.19 0.81
C THR A 115 -14.78 -5.53 0.91
N GLY A 116 -15.49 -6.56 1.34
CA GLY A 116 -14.94 -7.89 1.65
C GLY A 116 -14.56 -8.04 3.12
N ARG A 117 -14.45 -9.29 3.59
CA ARG A 117 -14.00 -9.57 4.96
C ARG A 117 -12.50 -9.42 5.09
N VAL A 118 -12.04 -8.80 6.17
CA VAL A 118 -10.61 -8.55 6.40
C VAL A 118 -9.77 -9.84 6.36
N ALA A 119 -10.29 -10.94 6.89
CA ALA A 119 -9.62 -12.24 6.88
C ALA A 119 -9.43 -12.86 5.48
N GLU A 120 -10.18 -12.40 4.48
CA GLU A 120 -10.18 -12.91 3.10
C GLU A 120 -9.46 -11.93 2.14
N GLN A 121 -8.84 -10.90 2.70
CA GLN A 121 -8.30 -9.75 1.97
C GLN A 121 -6.79 -9.66 2.20
N ASP A 122 -6.07 -9.23 1.16
CA ASP A 122 -4.65 -8.92 1.29
C ASP A 122 -4.45 -7.84 2.36
N GLN A 123 -3.50 -8.06 3.26
CA GLN A 123 -3.15 -7.11 4.32
C GLN A 123 -2.15 -6.05 3.83
N ALA A 124 -1.57 -6.22 2.65
CA ALA A 124 -0.59 -5.29 2.11
C ALA A 124 -1.20 -3.92 1.78
N ARG A 125 -0.41 -2.87 2.03
CA ARG A 125 -0.74 -1.50 1.59
C ARG A 125 -0.29 -1.29 0.15
N VAL A 126 -1.18 -1.59 -0.78
CA VAL A 126 -0.99 -1.37 -2.22
C VAL A 126 -1.79 -0.16 -2.70
N LEU A 127 -1.27 0.51 -3.71
CA LEU A 127 -1.87 1.70 -4.32
C LEU A 127 -2.20 1.43 -5.78
N ASP A 128 -3.23 2.08 -6.29
CA ASP A 128 -3.66 1.91 -7.68
C ASP A 128 -2.63 2.47 -8.67
N LEU A 129 -2.68 1.95 -9.90
CA LEU A 129 -1.84 2.39 -11.01
C LEU A 129 -1.90 3.91 -11.20
N GLY A 130 -0.73 4.56 -11.19
CA GLY A 130 -0.57 6.00 -11.37
C GLY A 130 -0.84 6.83 -10.11
N GLN A 131 -1.15 6.23 -8.97
CA GLN A 131 -1.20 6.97 -7.71
C GLN A 131 0.19 7.38 -7.26
N CYS A 132 0.30 8.62 -6.81
CA CYS A 132 1.48 9.18 -6.19
C CYS A 132 1.38 9.08 -4.68
N ALA A 133 2.49 8.79 -4.01
CA ALA A 133 2.52 8.69 -2.56
C ALA A 133 3.75 9.35 -1.94
N SER A 134 3.50 10.01 -0.81
CA SER A 134 4.54 10.43 0.12
C SER A 134 4.79 9.32 1.15
N THR A 135 5.98 9.37 1.75
CA THR A 135 6.41 8.46 2.81
C THR A 135 6.82 9.30 4.00
N ASP A 136 6.37 8.92 5.20
CA ASP A 136 6.79 9.55 6.44
C ASP A 136 8.09 8.90 7.01
N ALA A 137 8.53 9.36 8.18
CA ALA A 137 9.71 8.83 8.86
C ALA A 137 9.55 7.37 9.34
N ALA A 138 8.31 6.86 9.40
CA ALA A 138 7.99 5.47 9.71
C ALA A 138 7.80 4.61 8.46
N ASN A 139 8.09 5.16 7.26
CA ASN A 139 7.87 4.53 5.95
C ASN A 139 6.40 4.23 5.62
N THR A 140 5.46 4.94 6.24
CA THR A 140 4.03 4.82 5.93
C THR A 140 3.73 5.53 4.62
N LEU A 141 3.07 4.83 3.70
CA LEU A 141 2.62 5.40 2.43
C LEU A 141 1.31 6.17 2.58
N SER A 142 1.30 7.40 2.08
CA SER A 142 0.11 8.26 2.01
C SER A 142 -0.12 8.71 0.57
N VAL A 143 -1.28 8.38 0.00
CA VAL A 143 -1.67 8.81 -1.33
C VAL A 143 -1.83 10.33 -1.36
N VAL A 144 -1.27 10.97 -2.37
CA VAL A 144 -1.38 12.41 -2.63
C VAL A 144 -1.63 12.65 -4.11
N ASP A 145 -2.17 13.82 -4.43
CA ASP A 145 -2.20 14.29 -5.83
C ASP A 145 -0.76 14.42 -6.35
N CYS A 146 -0.47 13.95 -7.57
CA CYS A 146 0.88 13.97 -8.13
C CYS A 146 1.45 15.40 -8.29
N ALA A 147 0.60 16.43 -8.37
CA ALA A 147 1.03 17.84 -8.33
C ALA A 147 1.47 18.30 -6.94
N GLN A 148 1.27 17.50 -5.89
CA GLN A 148 1.84 17.71 -4.56
C GLN A 148 3.18 16.96 -4.42
N PRO A 149 4.04 17.41 -3.48
CA PRO A 149 5.25 16.68 -3.12
C PRO A 149 4.98 15.22 -2.76
N HIS A 150 5.67 14.30 -3.44
CA HIS A 150 5.59 12.86 -3.22
C HIS A 150 6.96 12.21 -3.44
N HIS A 151 7.13 10.92 -3.10
CA HIS A 151 8.41 10.22 -3.29
C HIS A 151 8.33 9.11 -4.32
N LEU A 152 7.13 8.58 -4.57
CA LEU A 152 6.93 7.49 -5.52
C LEU A 152 5.64 7.63 -6.32
N GLU A 153 5.66 7.13 -7.56
CA GLU A 153 4.48 6.99 -8.43
C GLU A 153 4.32 5.52 -8.84
N VAL A 154 3.16 4.92 -8.56
CA VAL A 154 2.93 3.48 -8.75
C VAL A 154 2.72 3.14 -10.23
N THR A 155 3.43 2.10 -10.68
CA THR A 155 3.41 1.59 -12.07
C THR A 155 2.72 0.24 -12.21
N SER A 156 2.63 -0.53 -11.12
CA SER A 156 1.82 -1.75 -11.05
C SER A 156 1.73 -2.27 -9.61
N ILE A 157 0.77 -3.18 -9.39
CA ILE A 157 0.68 -4.01 -8.19
C ILE A 157 1.03 -5.44 -8.61
N VAL A 158 1.91 -6.10 -7.86
CA VAL A 158 2.32 -7.49 -8.15
C VAL A 158 1.80 -8.41 -7.05
N PRO A 159 0.91 -9.38 -7.37
CA PRO A 159 0.47 -10.40 -6.42
C PRO A 159 1.55 -11.48 -6.26
N LEU A 160 2.31 -11.42 -5.16
CA LEU A 160 3.41 -12.36 -4.92
C LEU A 160 2.94 -13.74 -4.46
N ALA A 161 1.74 -13.88 -3.89
CA ALA A 161 1.21 -15.18 -3.50
C ALA A 161 1.06 -16.17 -4.66
N GLU A 162 0.83 -15.68 -5.89
CA GLU A 162 0.76 -16.52 -7.09
C GLU A 162 2.16 -16.98 -7.56
N VAL A 163 3.18 -16.18 -7.25
CA VAL A 163 4.58 -16.43 -7.61
C VAL A 163 5.23 -17.39 -6.62
N PHE A 164 4.90 -17.25 -5.33
CA PHE A 164 5.42 -18.06 -4.23
C PHE A 164 4.26 -18.74 -3.47
N PRO A 165 3.58 -19.72 -4.08
CA PRO A 165 2.37 -20.33 -3.49
C PRO A 165 2.67 -21.28 -2.32
N ASP A 166 3.87 -21.84 -2.26
CA ASP A 166 4.18 -22.98 -1.41
C ASP A 166 5.08 -22.65 -0.20
N HIS A 167 5.56 -21.41 -0.10
CA HIS A 167 6.47 -20.99 0.98
C HIS A 167 6.46 -19.48 1.22
N THR A 168 7.11 -19.07 2.31
CA THR A 168 7.37 -17.67 2.63
C THR A 168 8.66 -17.23 1.97
N PRO A 169 8.62 -16.35 0.95
CA PRO A 169 9.80 -16.04 0.15
C PRO A 169 10.79 -15.17 0.94
N SER A 170 12.08 -15.39 0.70
CA SER A 170 13.10 -14.48 1.22
C SER A 170 13.04 -13.13 0.50
N VAL A 171 13.64 -12.09 1.09
CA VAL A 171 13.74 -10.77 0.44
C VAL A 171 14.51 -10.89 -0.88
N GLU A 172 15.55 -11.71 -0.94
CA GLU A 172 16.33 -11.94 -2.15
C GLU A 172 15.54 -12.65 -3.26
N GLU A 173 14.66 -13.59 -2.90
CA GLU A 173 13.76 -14.24 -3.88
C GLU A 173 12.77 -13.23 -4.47
N GLN A 174 12.21 -12.38 -3.61
CA GLN A 174 11.32 -11.30 -4.03
C GLN A 174 12.04 -10.31 -4.93
N ASP A 175 13.22 -9.81 -4.52
CA ASP A 175 14.03 -8.86 -5.29
C ASP A 175 14.38 -9.38 -6.68
N LYS A 176 14.78 -10.66 -6.76
CA LYS A 176 15.11 -11.29 -8.03
C LYS A 176 13.91 -11.32 -8.99
N HIS A 177 12.71 -11.59 -8.50
CA HIS A 177 11.51 -11.61 -9.30
C HIS A 177 11.03 -10.19 -9.66
N LEU A 178 10.96 -9.32 -8.67
CA LEU A 178 10.42 -7.96 -8.78
C LEU A 178 11.32 -7.05 -9.61
N GLY A 179 12.63 -7.28 -9.64
CA GLY A 179 13.55 -6.50 -10.48
C GLY A 179 13.15 -6.51 -11.95
N ASP A 180 12.87 -7.68 -12.51
CA ASP A 180 12.47 -7.82 -13.91
C ASP A 180 11.03 -7.32 -14.14
N VAL A 181 10.11 -7.70 -13.26
CA VAL A 181 8.68 -7.38 -13.38
C VAL A 181 8.44 -5.87 -13.25
N CYS A 182 9.00 -5.22 -12.23
CA CYS A 182 8.80 -3.80 -12.00
C CYS A 182 9.57 -2.93 -13.00
N THR A 183 10.72 -3.39 -13.53
CA THR A 183 11.39 -2.70 -14.64
C THR A 183 10.53 -2.74 -15.90
N THR A 184 9.93 -3.90 -16.21
CA THR A 184 9.01 -4.03 -17.35
C THR A 184 7.78 -3.14 -17.17
N ALA A 185 7.15 -3.16 -15.98
CA ALA A 185 6.01 -2.31 -15.67
C ALA A 185 6.35 -0.81 -15.81
N ALA A 186 7.54 -0.38 -15.40
CA ALA A 186 8.00 0.99 -15.58
C ALA A 186 8.13 1.38 -17.07
N HIS A 187 8.67 0.49 -17.90
CA HIS A 187 8.74 0.71 -19.35
C HIS A 187 7.35 0.82 -19.96
N ASP A 188 6.45 -0.11 -19.64
CA ASP A 188 5.09 -0.13 -20.18
C ASP A 188 4.31 1.13 -19.74
N TYR A 189 4.46 1.53 -18.47
CA TYR A 189 3.80 2.70 -17.91
C TYR A 189 4.18 4.01 -18.62
N LEU A 190 5.45 4.13 -19.04
CA LEU A 190 5.99 5.31 -19.73
C LEU A 190 6.00 5.18 -21.25
N GLY A 191 5.58 4.05 -21.81
CA GLY A 191 5.59 3.80 -23.26
C GLY A 191 6.99 3.56 -23.84
N GLY A 192 7.93 3.05 -23.04
CA GLY A 192 9.23 2.54 -23.50
C GLY A 192 10.41 2.89 -22.58
N GLU A 193 11.48 2.10 -22.69
CA GLU A 193 12.73 2.28 -21.94
C GLU A 193 13.36 3.66 -22.16
N GLU A 194 13.21 4.25 -23.35
CA GLU A 194 13.78 5.57 -23.63
C GLU A 194 13.12 6.68 -22.82
N ASN A 195 11.80 6.62 -22.61
CA ASN A 195 11.10 7.61 -21.80
C ASN A 195 11.54 7.53 -20.34
N LEU A 196 11.66 6.31 -19.78
CA LEU A 196 12.18 6.09 -18.43
C LEU A 196 13.58 6.68 -18.26
N TYR A 197 14.48 6.35 -19.19
CA TYR A 197 15.84 6.86 -19.16
C TYR A 197 15.89 8.38 -19.19
N GLN A 198 15.10 9.03 -20.05
CA GLN A 198 15.10 10.48 -20.21
C GLN A 198 14.52 11.24 -19.02
N ILE A 199 13.59 10.66 -18.26
CA ILE A 199 13.07 11.28 -17.03
C ILE A 199 13.92 10.96 -15.79
N ALA A 200 14.96 10.12 -15.94
CA ALA A 200 15.96 9.78 -14.93
C ALA A 200 15.43 9.17 -13.62
N LEU A 201 14.15 8.78 -13.57
CA LEU A 201 13.59 7.98 -12.48
C LEU A 201 14.08 6.53 -12.58
N GLN A 202 14.03 5.81 -11.46
CA GLN A 202 14.37 4.39 -11.39
C GLN A 202 13.14 3.57 -11.00
N PRO A 203 12.99 2.35 -11.54
CA PRO A 203 12.08 1.36 -10.99
C PRO A 203 12.46 1.06 -9.54
N PHE A 204 11.45 0.93 -8.69
CA PHE A 204 11.56 0.57 -7.29
C PHE A 204 10.42 -0.37 -6.94
N TRP A 205 10.65 -1.22 -5.95
CA TRP A 205 9.65 -2.11 -5.42
C TRP A 205 9.80 -2.27 -3.92
N THR A 206 8.68 -2.51 -3.26
CA THR A 206 8.67 -2.92 -1.86
C THR A 206 8.85 -4.44 -1.76
N THR A 207 9.36 -4.92 -0.64
CA THR A 207 9.39 -6.34 -0.30
C THR A 207 8.71 -6.57 1.04
N HIS A 208 8.28 -7.81 1.27
CA HIS A 208 7.68 -8.24 2.54
C HIS A 208 8.71 -8.96 3.39
N SER A 209 8.77 -8.57 4.66
CA SER A 209 9.45 -9.40 5.67
C SER A 209 8.67 -10.71 5.87
N PRO A 210 9.29 -11.78 6.42
CA PRO A 210 8.57 -12.99 6.76
C PRO A 210 7.37 -12.74 7.68
N ALA A 211 7.50 -11.82 8.65
CA ALA A 211 6.40 -11.47 9.56
C ALA A 211 5.22 -10.80 8.84
N ALA A 212 5.48 -9.91 7.89
CA ALA A 212 4.44 -9.28 7.08
C ALA A 212 3.74 -10.32 6.18
N TRP A 213 4.52 -11.23 5.59
CA TRP A 213 3.98 -12.30 4.75
C TRP A 213 3.08 -13.25 5.54
N GLU A 214 3.51 -13.75 6.70
CA GLU A 214 2.68 -14.56 7.59
C GLU A 214 1.48 -13.78 8.13
N GLY A 215 1.65 -12.47 8.30
CA GLY A 215 0.58 -11.54 8.66
C GLY A 215 -0.46 -11.33 7.58
N GLY A 216 -0.29 -11.89 6.37
CA GLY A 216 -1.28 -11.83 5.29
C GLY A 216 -0.99 -10.79 4.20
N SER A 217 0.15 -10.10 4.25
CA SER A 217 0.57 -9.18 3.18
C SER A 217 1.18 -9.96 2.02
N LYS A 218 0.51 -9.95 0.86
CA LYS A 218 0.84 -10.81 -0.29
C LYS A 218 1.07 -10.07 -1.60
N SER A 219 0.79 -8.78 -1.67
CA SER A 219 1.01 -7.95 -2.86
C SER A 219 1.99 -6.83 -2.58
N VAL A 220 2.75 -6.40 -3.59
CA VAL A 220 3.72 -5.30 -3.48
C VAL A 220 3.48 -4.24 -4.56
N ASN A 221 3.96 -3.03 -4.29
CA ASN A 221 3.94 -1.95 -5.28
C ASN A 221 5.23 -1.99 -6.12
N CYS A 222 5.09 -1.93 -7.45
CA CYS A 222 6.14 -1.42 -8.33
C CYS A 222 5.93 0.07 -8.52
N ALA A 223 6.98 0.88 -8.40
CA ALA A 223 6.89 2.32 -8.49
C ALA A 223 8.10 2.93 -9.21
N LEU A 224 7.98 4.20 -9.55
CA LEU A 224 9.07 5.06 -9.99
C LEU A 224 9.48 5.96 -8.84
N VAL A 225 10.79 6.05 -8.58
CA VAL A 225 11.38 6.94 -7.59
C VAL A 225 12.57 7.67 -8.19
N TYR A 226 13.07 8.68 -7.48
CA TYR A 226 14.44 9.16 -7.69
C TYR A 226 15.23 8.99 -6.40
N ALA A 227 16.23 8.10 -6.41
CA ALA A 227 17.07 7.87 -5.25
C ALA A 227 18.41 8.63 -5.37
N ASN A 228 18.76 9.39 -4.33
CA ASN A 228 20.03 10.09 -4.22
C ASN A 228 20.59 9.93 -2.80
N ASN A 229 21.85 9.49 -2.69
CA ASN A 229 22.53 9.29 -1.40
C ASN A 229 21.75 8.45 -0.38
N GLY A 230 20.99 7.45 -0.85
CA GLY A 230 20.20 6.56 0.02
C GLY A 230 18.88 7.16 0.52
N GLN A 231 18.44 8.31 -0.03
CA GLN A 231 17.14 8.91 0.24
C GLN A 231 16.36 9.12 -1.07
N PHE A 232 15.03 9.10 -0.97
CA PHE A 232 14.18 9.48 -2.10
C PHE A 232 14.07 11.00 -2.18
N ALA A 233 14.21 11.53 -3.40
CA ALA A 233 13.96 12.94 -3.69
C ALA A 233 12.46 13.25 -3.64
N SER A 234 12.15 14.53 -3.48
CA SER A 234 10.78 15.03 -3.59
C SER A 234 10.41 15.22 -5.06
N LEU A 235 9.38 14.52 -5.51
CA LEU A 235 8.81 14.59 -6.84
C LEU A 235 7.59 15.52 -6.88
N THR A 236 7.36 16.18 -8.01
CA THR A 236 6.14 16.95 -8.28
C THR A 236 5.79 16.86 -9.77
N GLY A 237 4.52 16.67 -10.08
CA GLY A 237 4.05 16.28 -11.41
C GLY A 237 4.14 14.77 -11.62
N SER A 238 3.43 14.23 -12.61
CA SER A 238 3.51 12.79 -12.93
C SER A 238 4.71 12.50 -13.82
N ALA A 239 5.29 11.31 -13.66
CA ALA A 239 6.28 10.74 -14.57
C ALA A 239 5.78 10.69 -16.03
N LYS A 240 4.47 10.53 -16.25
CA LYS A 240 3.85 10.58 -17.59
C LYS A 240 3.89 11.95 -18.24
N ASP A 241 4.05 13.02 -17.48
CA ASP A 241 4.22 14.37 -18.02
C ASP A 241 5.63 14.59 -18.60
N GLY A 242 6.49 13.57 -18.51
CA GLY A 242 7.84 13.56 -19.04
C GLY A 242 8.71 14.66 -18.42
N ARG A 243 9.79 15.02 -19.13
CA ARG A 243 10.71 16.07 -18.69
C ARG A 243 10.06 17.45 -18.56
N GLY A 244 8.92 17.68 -19.22
CA GLY A 244 8.21 18.96 -19.23
C GLY A 244 7.46 19.22 -17.93
N GLY A 245 6.72 18.23 -17.42
CA GLY A 245 5.90 18.37 -16.22
C GLY A 245 6.55 17.87 -14.93
N LEU A 246 7.35 16.80 -14.98
CA LEU A 246 7.99 16.23 -13.79
C LEU A 246 9.06 17.16 -13.22
N ARG A 247 9.13 17.24 -11.89
CA ARG A 247 10.22 17.89 -11.15
C ARG A 247 10.79 16.93 -10.11
N ILE A 248 12.11 16.98 -9.92
CA ILE A 248 12.90 16.23 -8.95
C ILE A 248 13.61 17.26 -8.08
N ASP A 249 13.27 17.32 -6.79
CA ASP A 249 13.70 18.37 -5.85
C ASP A 249 13.51 19.79 -6.42
N GLY A 250 12.37 20.00 -7.10
CA GLY A 250 12.01 21.27 -7.73
C GLY A 250 12.70 21.56 -9.08
N ASN A 251 13.64 20.73 -9.51
CA ASN A 251 14.37 20.88 -10.77
C ASN A 251 13.79 19.98 -11.88
N PRO A 252 13.92 20.32 -13.16
CA PRO A 252 13.61 19.37 -14.23
C PRO A 252 14.52 18.12 -14.10
N PRO A 253 14.10 16.96 -14.64
CA PRO A 253 14.94 15.78 -14.65
C PRO A 253 16.34 16.06 -15.20
N PRO A 254 17.41 15.51 -14.59
CA PRO A 254 18.77 15.74 -15.04
C PRO A 254 18.91 15.31 -16.50
N GLU A 255 19.73 16.03 -17.28
CA GLU A 255 20.01 15.65 -18.66
C GLU A 255 20.73 14.30 -18.70
N ARG A 256 20.36 13.49 -19.69
CA ARG A 256 20.90 12.14 -19.87
C ARG A 256 21.63 12.10 -21.21
N PRO A 257 22.85 11.53 -21.26
CA PRO A 257 23.58 11.41 -22.51
C PRO A 257 22.76 10.67 -23.57
N GLU A 258 22.88 11.04 -24.84
CA GLU A 258 22.28 10.24 -25.91
C GLU A 258 22.81 8.82 -25.86
N ARG A 259 21.90 7.84 -25.76
CA ARG A 259 22.28 6.43 -25.82
C ARG A 259 22.62 6.09 -27.26
N ARG A 260 23.69 5.31 -27.44
CA ARG A 260 23.95 4.70 -28.76
C ARG A 260 22.77 3.79 -29.10
N PRO A 261 22.22 3.85 -30.32
CA PRO A 261 21.16 2.95 -30.71
C PRO A 261 21.62 1.50 -30.48
N LEU A 262 20.74 0.69 -29.90
CA LEU A 262 20.93 -0.76 -29.85
C LEU A 262 21.23 -1.20 -31.29
N ARG A 263 22.30 -1.97 -31.51
CA ARG A 263 22.54 -2.54 -32.83
C ARG A 263 21.30 -3.36 -33.16
N GLU A 264 20.51 -2.91 -34.15
CA GLU A 264 19.56 -3.77 -34.82
C GLU A 264 20.34 -5.00 -35.26
N SER A 265 19.87 -6.16 -34.82
CA SER A 265 20.14 -7.51 -35.31
C SER A 265 21.32 -7.57 -36.27
N ALA A 266 22.48 -8.02 -35.81
CA ALA A 266 23.59 -8.37 -36.68
C ALA A 266 23.02 -9.13 -37.88
N SER A 267 23.03 -8.47 -39.03
CA SER A 267 22.57 -9.02 -40.30
C SER A 267 23.23 -10.38 -40.44
N ALA A 268 22.41 -11.41 -40.72
CA ALA A 268 22.90 -12.76 -40.92
C ALA A 268 24.18 -12.73 -41.77
N PRO A 269 25.23 -13.49 -41.39
CA PRO A 269 26.48 -13.44 -42.13
C PRO A 269 26.20 -13.72 -43.60
N ALA A 270 26.74 -12.86 -44.47
CA ALA A 270 26.59 -13.00 -45.92
C ALA A 270 26.96 -14.44 -46.33
N PRO A 271 26.18 -15.09 -47.21
CA PRO A 271 26.47 -16.46 -47.61
C PRO A 271 27.87 -16.51 -48.23
N ALA A 272 28.66 -17.48 -47.79
CA ALA A 272 30.02 -17.69 -48.28
C ALA A 272 30.00 -17.86 -49.81
N PRO A 273 30.97 -17.26 -50.54
CA PRO A 273 31.04 -17.41 -51.98
C PRO A 273 31.21 -18.89 -52.34
N ALA A 274 30.42 -19.35 -53.31
CA ALA A 274 30.47 -20.73 -53.79
C ALA A 274 31.87 -21.06 -54.34
N PRO A 275 32.41 -22.26 -54.08
CA PRO A 275 33.70 -22.67 -54.60
C PRO A 275 33.67 -22.70 -56.13
N ALA A 276 34.75 -22.19 -56.74
CA ALA A 276 34.93 -22.17 -58.18
C ALA A 276 34.94 -23.60 -58.76
N PRO A 277 34.44 -23.81 -59.99
CA PRO A 277 34.39 -25.14 -60.59
C PRO A 277 35.81 -25.66 -60.84
N ALA A 278 36.02 -26.94 -60.52
CA ALA A 278 37.26 -27.65 -60.83
C ALA A 278 37.48 -27.72 -62.35
N PRO A 279 38.73 -27.60 -62.83
CA PRO A 279 39.03 -27.72 -64.25
C PRO A 279 38.84 -29.18 -64.71
N ALA A 280 38.17 -29.34 -65.86
CA ALA A 280 37.96 -30.63 -66.49
C ALA A 280 39.28 -31.24 -66.99
N GLN A 281 39.45 -32.55 -66.77
CA GLN A 281 40.33 -33.42 -67.53
C GLN A 281 39.51 -34.59 -68.07
#